data_AF-A0A350MN18-F1
#
_entry.id   AF-A0A350MN18-F1
#
_cell.length_a   1.000
_cell.length_b   1.000
_cell.length_c   1.000
_cell.angle_alpha   90.00
_cell.angle_beta   90.00
_cell.angle_gamma   90.00
#
_symmetry.space_group_name_H-M   'P 1'
#
loop_
_entity.id
_entity.type
_entity.pdbx_description
1 polymer ?
#
loop_
_entity_poly.entity_id
_entity_poly.type
_entity_poly.pdbx_seq_one_letter_code
_entity_poly.pdbx_strand_id
1 'polypeptide(L)' 'MCDLNDGVHKKQLLTYLKLTGLKLGLLVNFNEKLLKNGIARIVNNL' A
#
# COMPACT_ATOMS: atom_id res chain seq x y z
N MET A 1 10.07 -19.96 1.89
CA MET A 1 8.74 -19.55 2.36
C MET A 1 8.63 -18.07 2.06
N CYS A 2 8.12 -17.70 0.89
CA CYS A 2 8.14 -16.32 0.42
C CYS A 2 7.04 -15.52 1.14
N ASP A 3 7.43 -14.43 1.79
CA ASP A 3 6.52 -13.56 2.54
C ASP A 3 5.39 -13.01 1.65
N LEU A 4 4.20 -13.54 1.88
CA LEU A 4 3.03 -13.43 1.00
C LEU A 4 2.25 -12.11 1.17
N ASN A 5 2.72 -11.17 1.99
CA ASN A 5 1.83 -10.16 2.58
C ASN A 5 1.89 -8.76 1.95
N ASP A 6 2.96 -8.37 1.26
CA ASP A 6 3.08 -7.00 0.74
C ASP A 6 2.28 -6.77 -0.56
N GLY A 7 2.21 -7.78 -1.42
CA GLY A 7 1.57 -7.66 -2.73
C GLY A 7 0.05 -7.52 -2.69
N VAL A 8 -0.61 -8.16 -1.71
CA VAL A 8 -2.08 -8.21 -1.62
C VAL A 8 -2.63 -6.87 -1.14
N HIS A 9 -2.10 -6.32 -0.05
CA HIS A 9 -2.55 -5.04 0.49
C HIS A 9 -2.29 -3.88 -0.47
N LYS A 10 -1.18 -3.93 -1.22
CA LYS A 10 -0.90 -2.96 -2.27
C LYS A 10 -1.95 -3.00 -3.40
N LYS A 11 -2.34 -4.20 -3.85
CA LYS A 11 -3.36 -4.39 -4.89
C LYS A 11 -4.75 -3.96 -4.40
N GLN A 12 -5.12 -4.29 -3.15
CA GLN A 12 -6.39 -3.86 -2.55
C GLN A 12 -6.49 -2.34 -2.51
N LEU A 13 -5.49 -1.66 -1.94
CA LEU A 13 -5.47 -0.21 -1.87
C LEU A 13 -5.49 0.43 -3.26
N LEU A 14 -4.75 -0.12 -4.23
CA LEU A 14 -4.80 0.36 -5.62
C LEU A 14 -6.21 0.23 -6.23
N THR A 15 -6.93 -0.86 -5.96
CA THR A 15 -8.33 -1.01 -6.40
C THR A 15 -9.22 0.05 -5.78
N TYR A 16 -9.10 0.31 -4.49
CA TYR A 16 -9.87 1.38 -3.84
C TYR A 16 -9.55 2.76 -4.41
N LEU A 17 -8.27 3.06 -4.70
CA LEU A 17 -7.87 4.31 -5.34
C LEU A 17 -8.51 4.46 -6.73
N LYS A 18 -8.55 3.38 -7.52
CA LYS A 18 -9.22 3.36 -8.83
C LYS A 18 -10.73 3.58 -8.72
N LEU A 19 -11.38 2.90 -7.78
CA LEU A 19 -12.83 3.02 -7.58
C LEU A 19 -13.24 4.40 -7.05
N THR A 20 -12.39 5.03 -6.25
CA THR A 20 -12.64 6.35 -5.65
C THR A 20 -12.12 7.52 -6.50
N GLY A 21 -11.36 7.24 -7.57
CA GLY A 21 -10.73 8.27 -8.41
C GLY A 21 -9.60 9.05 -7.71
N LEU A 22 -9.13 8.58 -6.54
CA LEU A 22 -8.05 9.22 -5.80
C LEU A 22 -6.69 8.89 -6.42
N LYS A 23 -5.80 9.88 -6.52
CA LYS A 23 -4.49 9.74 -7.18
C LYS A 23 -3.40 9.13 -6.31
N LEU A 24 -3.56 9.19 -4.99
CA LEU A 24 -2.55 8.80 -4.01
C LEU A 24 -3.19 8.07 -2.84
N GLY A 25 -2.50 7.04 -2.32
CA GLY A 25 -2.86 6.34 -1.10
C GLY A 25 -1.62 6.00 -0.27
N LEU A 26 -1.82 5.85 1.04
CA LEU A 26 -0.77 5.45 1.98
C LEU A 26 -1.08 4.05 2.50
N LEU A 27 -0.12 3.14 2.35
CA LEU A 27 -0.14 1.82 2.97
C LEU A 27 0.81 1.85 4.17
N VAL A 28 0.35 1.42 5.34
CA VAL A 28 1.14 1.43 6.57
C VAL A 28 1.21 0.02 7.14
N ASN A 29 2.42 -0.51 7.23
CA ASN A 29 2.76 -1.77 7.88
C ASN A 29 3.30 -1.48 9.29
N PHE A 30 2.54 -1.91 10.30
CA PHE A 30 2.93 -1.74 11.72
C PHE A 30 3.82 -2.85 12.25
N ASN A 31 4.11 -3.88 11.45
CA ASN A 31 4.98 -5.00 11.83
C ASN A 31 6.48 -4.68 11.67
N GLU A 32 6.84 -3.42 11.42
CA GLU A 32 8.21 -2.97 11.23
C GLU A 32 8.80 -2.33 12.49
N LYS A 33 10.09 -2.57 12.73
CA LYS A 33 10.81 -1.98 13.89
C LYS A 33 10.85 -0.45 13.84
N LEU A 34 10.85 0.11 12.63
CA LEU A 34 10.79 1.55 12.40
C LEU A 34 9.61 1.87 11.49
N LEU A 35 8.71 2.75 11.93
CA LEU A 35 7.52 3.13 11.17
C LEU A 35 7.84 3.64 9.75
N LYS A 36 8.96 4.34 9.59
CA LYS A 36 9.42 4.83 8.28
C LYS A 36 9.61 3.72 7.24
N ASN A 37 9.94 2.50 7.68
CA ASN A 37 10.15 1.34 6.81
C ASN A 37 8.82 0.66 6.46
N GLY A 38 7.79 0.84 7.29
CA GLY A 38 6.46 0.28 7.07
C GLY A 38 5.54 1.16 6.23
N ILE A 39 5.92 2.40 5.93
CA ILE A 39 5.09 3.31 5.13
C ILE A 39 5.43 3.19 3.65
N ALA A 40 4.43 2.88 2.83
CA ALA A 40 4.52 2.86 1.38
C ALA A 40 3.48 3.78 0.74
N ARG A 41 3.90 4.57 -0.25
CA ARG A 41 3.01 5.44 -1.04
C ARG A 41 2.59 4.72 -2.33
N ILE A 42 1.29 4.63 -2.57
CA ILE A 42 0.72 4.07 -3.79
C ILE A 42 0.23 5.21 -4.67
N VAL A 43 0.54 5.10 -5.97
CA VAL A 43 0.18 6.07 -6.99
C VAL A 43 -0.87 5.45 -7.93
N ASN A 44 -1.94 6.19 -8.17
CA ASN A 44 -3.00 5.85 -9.12
C ASN A 44 -3.07 6.95 -10.20
N ASN A 45 -2.33 6.73 -11.28
CA ASN A 45 -2.35 7.57 -12.49
C ASN A 45 -2.02 9.06 -12.23
N LEU A 46 -0.90 9.29 -11.55
CA LEU A 46 -0.33 10.63 -11.31
C LEU A 46 0.60 11.05 -12.45
#